data_AF-A0A3B0NZU4-F1
#
_entry.id   AF-A0A3B0NZU4-F1
#
_cell.length_a   1.000
_cell.length_b   1.000
_cell.length_c   1.000
_cell.angle_alpha   90.00
_cell.angle_beta   90.00
_cell.angle_gamma   90.00
#
_symmetry.space_group_name_H-M   'P 1'
#
loop_
_entity.id
_entity.type
_entity.pdbx_description
1 polymer ?
#
loop_
_entity_poly.entity_id
_entity_poly.type
_entity_poly.pdbx_seq_one_letter_code
_entity_poly.pdbx_strand_id
1 'polypeptide(L)'
;MEKVIYVAGGCFWGVEAFFAKIKGVVDTEVGYANGITKETSYQNLKNTQHAETLKITYDPNLVSLEELILYLFKIINPSSLNKQGNDVGIQYRTGVYYQDNADLMKLEALFAYLKKDYDPFYVELKPLDHFVVAEEYHQDYLQKNPYGYCHVNLNANYGLTSKDKEIIKQLRKELSLDKLSYEVLKNSATEAPHTSFLNNEYRKGIYVEKITGEPLFSSSTKFDAGCGW
;
A
#
# COMPACT_ATOMS: atom_id res chain seq x y z
N MET A 1 2.34 14.01 13.76
CA MET A 1 2.64 14.78 12.54
C MET A 1 1.87 14.10 11.43
N GLU A 2 1.04 14.85 10.72
CA GLU A 2 0.23 14.31 9.63
C GLU A 2 1.13 13.92 8.45
N LYS A 3 0.70 12.90 7.71
CA LYS A 3 1.35 12.45 6.48
C LYS A 3 0.38 12.57 5.32
N VAL A 4 0.92 12.62 4.10
CA VAL A 4 0.14 12.74 2.86
C VAL A 4 0.49 11.60 1.91
N ILE A 5 -0.53 11.04 1.26
CA ILE A 5 -0.38 10.10 0.15
C ILE A 5 -1.40 10.42 -0.94
N TYR A 6 -1.08 10.11 -2.19
CA TYR A 6 -1.96 10.36 -3.33
C TYR A 6 -2.33 9.02 -3.99
N VAL A 7 -3.62 8.81 -4.24
CA VAL A 7 -4.13 7.57 -4.81
C VAL A 7 -5.07 7.85 -5.98
N ALA A 8 -4.88 7.14 -7.08
CA ALA A 8 -5.77 7.13 -8.24
C ALA A 8 -6.48 5.78 -8.33
N GLY A 9 -7.80 5.82 -8.46
CA GLY A 9 -8.64 4.62 -8.32
C GLY A 9 -9.88 4.63 -9.20
N GLY A 10 -9.87 5.36 -10.32
CA GLY A 10 -11.06 5.62 -11.14
C GLY A 10 -11.67 6.98 -10.81
N CYS A 11 -12.99 7.11 -11.00
CA CYS A 11 -13.70 8.35 -10.69
C CYS A 11 -13.49 8.74 -9.22
N PHE A 12 -12.85 9.89 -8.99
CA PHE A 12 -12.38 10.29 -7.65
C PHE A 12 -13.50 10.58 -6.65
N TRP A 13 -14.76 10.75 -7.08
CA TRP A 13 -15.91 11.04 -6.22
C TRP A 13 -16.20 9.88 -5.27
N GLY A 14 -16.20 8.66 -5.81
CA GLY A 14 -16.39 7.45 -5.01
C GLY A 14 -15.20 7.15 -4.11
N VAL A 15 -13.99 7.43 -4.61
CA VAL A 15 -12.74 7.23 -3.86
C VAL A 15 -12.68 8.18 -2.66
N GLU A 16 -12.93 9.48 -2.86
CA GLU A 16 -13.00 10.49 -1.80
C GLU A 16 -14.04 10.13 -0.74
N ALA A 17 -15.28 9.87 -1.15
CA ALA A 17 -16.37 9.54 -0.23
C ALA A 17 -16.13 8.23 0.56
N PHE A 18 -15.33 7.32 0.01
CA PHE A 18 -14.89 6.12 0.71
C PHE A 18 -13.81 6.43 1.75
N PHE A 19 -12.73 7.11 1.34
CA PHE A 19 -11.60 7.42 2.22
C PHE A 19 -11.94 8.40 3.34
N ALA A 20 -12.83 9.37 3.09
CA ALA A 20 -13.30 10.33 4.09
C ALA A 20 -13.97 9.67 5.31
N LYS A 21 -14.43 8.42 5.19
CA LYS A 21 -15.04 7.65 6.30
C LYS A 21 -14.02 6.84 7.12
N ILE A 22 -12.77 6.76 6.68
CA ILE A 22 -11.75 5.94 7.34
C ILE A 22 -11.23 6.69 8.56
N LYS A 23 -11.32 6.05 9.74
CA LYS A 23 -10.76 6.60 10.97
C LYS A 23 -9.25 6.82 10.81
N GLY A 24 -8.81 8.04 11.06
CA GLY A 24 -7.40 8.45 10.92
C GLY A 24 -7.11 9.23 9.64
N VAL A 25 -8.01 9.22 8.65
CA VAL A 25 -8.01 10.22 7.58
C VAL A 25 -8.46 11.54 8.19
N VAL A 26 -7.64 12.58 7.99
CA VAL A 26 -7.81 13.92 8.54
C VAL A 26 -8.48 14.83 7.51
N ASP A 27 -8.03 14.75 6.27
CA ASP A 27 -8.51 15.60 5.17
C ASP A 27 -8.35 14.88 3.82
N THR A 28 -9.21 15.25 2.87
CA THR A 28 -9.25 14.70 1.51
C THR A 28 -9.44 15.81 0.50
N GLU A 29 -8.69 15.76 -0.61
CA GLU A 29 -8.78 16.73 -1.69
C GLU A 29 -8.65 16.01 -3.03
N VAL A 30 -9.61 16.20 -3.93
CA VAL A 30 -9.56 15.61 -5.27
C VAL A 30 -8.85 16.52 -6.26
N GLY A 31 -8.17 15.91 -7.22
CA GLY A 31 -7.39 16.63 -8.22
C GLY A 31 -6.89 15.74 -9.34
N TYR A 32 -5.95 16.29 -10.09
CA TYR A 32 -5.38 15.70 -11.29
C TYR A 32 -3.86 15.58 -11.11
N ALA A 33 -3.32 14.37 -11.22
CA ALA A 33 -1.90 14.12 -10.97
C ALA A 33 -1.18 13.51 -12.17
N ASN A 34 0.13 13.76 -12.21
CA ASN A 34 1.10 13.08 -13.08
C ASN A 34 0.66 13.04 -14.55
N GLY A 35 0.22 14.19 -15.07
CA GLY A 35 -0.02 14.38 -16.50
C GLY A 35 1.23 14.85 -17.24
N ILE A 36 1.05 15.21 -18.51
CA ILE A 36 2.14 15.73 -19.36
C ILE A 36 2.30 17.26 -19.29
N THR A 37 1.38 17.95 -18.61
CA THR A 37 1.38 19.41 -18.41
C THR A 37 1.31 19.74 -16.92
N LYS A 38 1.90 20.86 -16.49
CA LYS A 38 1.87 21.28 -15.06
C LYS A 38 0.49 21.69 -14.55
N GLU A 39 -0.37 22.12 -15.46
CA GLU A 39 -1.73 22.58 -15.16
C GLU A 39 -2.73 21.83 -16.04
N THR A 40 -3.95 21.66 -15.52
CA THR A 40 -5.08 21.08 -16.26
C THR A 40 -6.41 21.51 -15.62
N SER A 41 -7.51 21.14 -16.27
CA SER A 41 -8.87 21.29 -15.78
C SER A 41 -9.69 20.07 -16.21
N TYR A 42 -10.89 19.89 -15.67
CA TYR A 42 -11.73 18.77 -16.06
C TYR A 42 -11.97 18.70 -17.58
N GLN A 43 -12.13 19.86 -18.23
CA GLN A 43 -12.38 19.94 -19.68
C GLN A 43 -11.16 19.55 -20.52
N ASN A 44 -9.95 19.71 -19.99
CA ASN A 44 -8.69 19.42 -20.70
C ASN A 44 -8.00 18.12 -20.24
N LEU A 45 -8.63 17.39 -19.31
CA LEU A 45 -8.05 16.23 -18.65
C LEU A 45 -7.63 15.12 -19.64
N LYS A 46 -8.42 14.89 -20.69
CA LYS A 46 -8.14 13.87 -21.72
C LYS A 46 -6.89 14.16 -22.55
N ASN A 47 -6.57 15.43 -22.78
CA ASN A 47 -5.41 15.82 -23.58
C ASN A 47 -4.13 15.85 -22.74
N THR A 48 -4.27 16.22 -21.48
CA THR A 48 -3.17 16.42 -20.53
C THR A 48 -2.76 15.14 -19.81
N GLN A 49 -3.52 14.05 -19.97
CA GLN A 49 -3.21 12.71 -19.48
C GLN A 49 -2.99 12.59 -17.96
N HIS A 50 -3.49 13.54 -17.17
CA HIS A 50 -3.48 13.41 -15.71
C HIS A 50 -4.42 12.28 -15.27
N ALA A 51 -4.13 11.66 -14.13
CA ALA A 51 -5.05 10.76 -13.44
C ALA A 51 -5.94 11.56 -12.48
N GLU A 52 -7.23 11.23 -12.43
CA GLU A 52 -8.07 11.59 -11.30
C GLU A 52 -7.50 10.96 -10.03
N THR A 53 -7.16 11.81 -9.07
CA THR A 53 -6.35 11.45 -7.92
C THR A 53 -6.95 12.06 -6.67
N LEU A 54 -6.98 11.29 -5.60
CA LEU A 54 -7.29 11.74 -4.25
C LEU A 54 -6.00 11.97 -3.49
N LYS A 55 -5.83 13.18 -2.96
CA LYS A 55 -4.86 13.48 -1.90
C LYS A 55 -5.48 13.14 -0.56
N ILE A 56 -4.78 12.34 0.23
CA ILE A 56 -5.21 11.89 1.55
C ILE A 56 -4.22 12.43 2.58
N THR A 57 -4.69 13.29 3.47
CA THR A 57 -3.95 13.68 4.68
C THR A 57 -4.41 12.80 5.83
N TYR A 58 -3.48 12.18 6.56
CA TYR A 58 -3.82 11.19 7.60
C TYR A 58 -2.90 11.26 8.83
N ASP A 59 -3.43 10.83 9.97
CA ASP A 59 -2.67 10.60 11.20
C ASP A 59 -2.07 9.18 11.20
N PRO A 60 -0.74 9.03 11.06
CA PRO A 60 -0.08 7.73 11.03
C PRO A 60 -0.20 6.93 12.34
N ASN A 61 -0.67 7.53 13.44
CA ASN A 61 -0.96 6.82 14.69
C ASN A 61 -2.33 6.13 14.68
N LEU A 62 -3.24 6.55 13.80
CA LEU A 62 -4.60 6.03 13.72
C LEU A 62 -4.81 5.11 12.51
N VAL A 63 -4.17 5.43 11.38
CA VAL A 63 -4.19 4.62 10.16
C VAL A 63 -2.82 4.65 9.51
N SER A 64 -2.32 3.50 9.08
CA SER A 64 -1.01 3.42 8.45
C SER A 64 -1.05 3.57 6.94
N LEU A 65 0.09 3.91 6.34
CA LEU A 65 0.24 3.96 4.89
C LEU A 65 -0.18 2.64 4.23
N GLU A 66 0.28 1.51 4.77
CA GLU A 66 -0.04 0.18 4.26
C GLU A 66 -1.55 -0.10 4.32
N GLU A 67 -2.23 0.33 5.39
CA GLU A 67 -3.69 0.20 5.52
C GLU A 67 -4.40 1.02 4.44
N LEU A 68 -3.99 2.27 4.20
CA LEU A 68 -4.58 3.11 3.14
C LEU A 68 -4.44 2.48 1.75
N ILE A 69 -3.28 1.89 1.45
CA ILE A 69 -3.07 1.19 0.17
C ILE A 69 -3.92 -0.09 0.12
N LEU A 70 -4.01 -0.87 1.20
CA LEU A 70 -4.90 -2.04 1.21
C LEU A 70 -6.36 -1.64 1.01
N TYR A 71 -6.81 -0.55 1.62
CA TYR A 71 -8.15 0.01 1.41
C TYR A 71 -8.40 0.39 -0.04
N LEU A 72 -7.43 1.03 -0.72
CA LEU A 72 -7.51 1.29 -2.16
C LEU A 72 -7.75 -0.01 -2.93
N PHE A 73 -6.96 -1.04 -2.66
CA PHE A 73 -7.07 -2.36 -3.33
C PHE A 73 -8.41 -3.09 -3.07
N LYS A 74 -9.17 -2.70 -2.03
CA LYS A 74 -10.52 -3.24 -1.81
C LYS A 74 -11.58 -2.61 -2.73
N ILE A 75 -11.33 -1.40 -3.24
CA ILE A 75 -12.32 -0.63 -4.01
C ILE A 75 -11.99 -0.50 -5.50
N ILE A 76 -10.77 -0.84 -5.92
CA ILE A 76 -10.35 -0.83 -7.33
C ILE A 76 -10.29 -2.24 -7.92
N ASN A 77 -10.22 -2.32 -9.26
CA ASN A 77 -9.78 -3.50 -10.00
C ASN A 77 -8.32 -3.33 -10.46
N PRO A 78 -7.33 -3.99 -9.80
CA PRO A 78 -5.90 -3.88 -10.15
C PRO A 78 -5.52 -4.42 -11.52
N SER A 79 -6.35 -5.29 -12.11
CA SER A 79 -6.12 -5.91 -13.42
C SER A 79 -6.79 -5.15 -14.57
N SER A 80 -7.40 -4.00 -14.29
CA SER A 80 -8.08 -3.18 -15.29
C SER A 80 -7.20 -2.02 -15.76
N LEU A 81 -6.78 -2.06 -17.03
CA LEU A 81 -6.00 -1.00 -17.65
C LEU A 81 -6.91 0.19 -18.01
N ASN A 82 -6.60 1.37 -17.49
CA ASN A 82 -7.26 2.65 -17.85
C ASN A 82 -8.80 2.61 -17.76
N LYS A 83 -9.34 1.87 -16.78
CA LYS A 83 -10.78 1.70 -16.58
C LYS A 83 -11.10 1.30 -15.15
N GLN A 84 -12.14 1.88 -14.56
CA GLN A 84 -12.74 1.42 -13.29
C GLN A 84 -14.26 1.52 -13.39
N GLY A 85 -14.97 0.43 -13.11
CA GLY A 85 -16.41 0.35 -13.35
C GLY A 85 -16.77 0.64 -14.82
N ASN A 86 -17.63 1.64 -15.03
CA ASN A 86 -18.03 2.09 -16.37
C ASN A 86 -17.14 3.21 -16.92
N ASP A 87 -16.24 3.76 -16.11
CA ASP A 87 -15.39 4.89 -16.47
C ASP A 87 -14.14 4.41 -17.21
N VAL A 88 -13.97 4.86 -18.47
CA VAL A 88 -12.89 4.41 -19.37
C VAL A 88 -12.05 5.60 -19.82
N GLY A 89 -10.73 5.48 -19.71
CA GLY A 89 -9.77 6.49 -20.11
C GLY A 89 -8.53 6.52 -19.22
N ILE A 90 -7.46 7.11 -19.72
CA ILE A 90 -6.18 7.23 -19.00
C ILE A 90 -6.30 8.02 -17.69
N GLN A 91 -7.30 8.90 -17.59
CA GLN A 91 -7.61 9.64 -16.39
C GLN A 91 -8.19 8.77 -15.27
N TYR A 92 -8.71 7.57 -15.60
CA TYR A 92 -9.24 6.61 -14.64
C TYR A 92 -8.27 5.44 -14.39
N ARG A 93 -6.99 5.59 -14.75
CA ARG A 93 -5.96 4.61 -14.40
C ARG A 93 -5.77 4.53 -12.90
N THR A 94 -5.31 3.38 -12.44
CA THR A 94 -5.03 3.13 -11.02
C THR A 94 -3.58 3.43 -10.69
N GLY A 95 -3.32 4.11 -9.58
CA GLY A 95 -1.96 4.47 -9.18
C GLY A 95 -1.83 4.89 -7.72
N VAL A 96 -0.60 4.82 -7.22
CA VAL A 96 -0.19 5.35 -5.91
C VAL A 96 0.99 6.27 -6.15
N TYR A 97 0.86 7.53 -5.73
CA TYR A 97 1.86 8.56 -5.92
C TYR A 97 2.42 9.04 -4.59
N TYR A 98 3.72 8.84 -4.39
CA TYR A 98 4.42 9.18 -3.15
C TYR A 98 5.29 10.43 -3.30
N GLN A 99 5.46 11.18 -2.22
CA GLN A 99 6.38 12.33 -2.17
C GLN A 99 7.67 12.01 -1.40
N ASP A 100 7.56 11.19 -0.35
CA ASP A 100 8.67 10.86 0.53
C ASP A 100 9.30 9.51 0.14
N ASN A 101 10.60 9.54 -0.16
CA ASN A 101 11.37 8.32 -0.45
C ASN A 101 11.45 7.38 0.76
N ALA A 102 11.24 7.86 1.99
CA ALA A 102 11.18 7.00 3.18
C ALA A 102 9.98 6.05 3.17
N ASP A 103 8.91 6.39 2.43
CA ASP A 103 7.74 5.54 2.28
C ASP A 103 7.88 4.54 1.12
N LEU A 104 8.80 4.78 0.17
CA LEU A 104 9.01 3.95 -1.02
C LEU A 104 9.28 2.48 -0.68
N MET A 105 10.20 2.19 0.23
CA MET A 105 10.52 0.79 0.60
C MET A 105 9.30 0.03 1.12
N LYS A 106 8.42 0.69 1.88
CA LYS A 106 7.19 0.07 2.39
C LYS A 106 6.19 -0.17 1.26
N LEU A 107 6.05 0.79 0.36
CA LEU A 107 5.17 0.69 -0.80
C LEU A 107 5.63 -0.41 -1.76
N GLU A 108 6.93 -0.49 -2.06
CA GLU A 108 7.50 -1.53 -2.92
C GLU A 108 7.28 -2.92 -2.33
N ALA A 109 7.54 -3.11 -1.03
CA ALA A 109 7.33 -4.39 -0.36
C ALA A 109 5.85 -4.80 -0.38
N LEU A 110 4.93 -3.85 -0.12
CA LEU A 110 3.50 -4.11 -0.19
C LEU A 110 3.02 -4.41 -1.63
N PHE A 111 3.49 -3.66 -2.62
CA PHE A 111 3.16 -3.89 -4.03
C PHE A 111 3.68 -5.25 -4.52
N ALA A 112 4.89 -5.64 -4.11
CA ALA A 112 5.45 -6.95 -4.42
C ALA A 112 4.62 -8.10 -3.84
N TYR A 113 4.00 -7.91 -2.66
CA TYR A 113 3.05 -8.85 -2.10
C TYR A 113 1.75 -8.87 -2.92
N LEU A 114 1.12 -7.71 -3.10
CA LEU A 114 -0.19 -7.59 -3.75
C LEU A 114 -0.18 -8.11 -5.18
N LYS A 115 0.89 -7.84 -5.94
CA LYS A 115 1.03 -8.25 -7.34
C LYS A 115 0.95 -9.77 -7.54
N LYS A 116 1.23 -10.58 -6.52
CA LYS A 116 1.19 -12.06 -6.63
C LYS A 116 -0.20 -12.60 -6.95
N ASP A 117 -1.25 -11.90 -6.54
CA ASP A 117 -2.64 -12.32 -6.70
C ASP A 117 -3.26 -11.86 -8.03
N TYR A 118 -2.52 -11.13 -8.87
CA TYR A 118 -3.03 -10.52 -10.09
C TYR A 118 -2.11 -10.72 -11.30
N ASP A 119 -2.68 -11.25 -12.38
CA ASP A 119 -2.05 -11.29 -13.70
C ASP A 119 -3.12 -10.99 -14.77
N PRO A 120 -3.12 -9.79 -15.41
CA PRO A 120 -2.15 -8.70 -15.30
C PRO A 120 -2.32 -7.81 -14.05
N PHE A 121 -1.32 -6.99 -13.74
CA PHE A 121 -1.33 -5.96 -12.69
C PHE A 121 -0.96 -4.59 -13.26
N TYR A 122 -1.88 -3.62 -13.20
CA TYR A 122 -1.75 -2.30 -13.83
C TYR A 122 -1.66 -1.12 -12.85
N VAL A 123 -1.72 -1.34 -11.54
CA VAL A 123 -1.59 -0.26 -10.56
C VAL A 123 -0.16 0.28 -10.60
N GLU A 124 0.02 1.54 -10.98
CA GLU A 124 1.34 2.15 -11.02
C GLU A 124 1.80 2.63 -9.63
N LEU A 125 3.08 2.48 -9.33
CA LEU A 125 3.73 3.06 -8.15
C LEU A 125 4.81 4.03 -8.63
N LYS A 126 4.59 5.33 -8.46
CA LYS A 126 5.48 6.38 -9.00
C LYS A 126 5.64 7.53 -8.01
N PRO A 127 6.73 8.31 -8.09
CA PRO A 127 6.78 9.58 -7.37
C PRO A 127 5.67 10.50 -7.88
N LEU A 128 5.14 11.35 -7.01
CA LEU A 128 4.27 12.44 -7.39
C LEU A 128 5.12 13.50 -8.11
N ASP A 129 4.77 13.82 -9.35
CA ASP A 129 5.40 14.89 -10.12
C ASP A 129 4.71 16.23 -9.82
N HIS A 130 3.39 16.27 -10.02
CA HIS A 130 2.56 17.44 -9.71
C HIS A 130 1.11 17.01 -9.44
N PHE A 131 0.39 17.85 -8.69
CA PHE A 131 -1.02 17.67 -8.36
C PHE A 131 -1.75 19.00 -8.55
N VAL A 132 -2.74 19.01 -9.44
CA VAL A 132 -3.60 20.16 -9.73
C VAL A 132 -4.93 19.93 -9.03
N VAL A 133 -5.28 20.79 -8.09
CA VAL A 133 -6.56 20.71 -7.37
C VAL A 133 -7.72 20.82 -8.36
N ALA A 134 -8.70 19.92 -8.25
CA ALA A 134 -9.88 19.96 -9.09
C ALA A 134 -10.82 21.11 -8.69
N GLU A 135 -11.70 21.49 -9.60
CA GLU A 135 -12.68 22.56 -9.38
C GLU A 135 -13.60 22.25 -8.18
N GLU A 136 -14.09 23.29 -7.51
CA GLU A 136 -14.82 23.14 -6.24
C GLU A 136 -16.14 22.36 -6.34
N TYR A 137 -16.71 22.23 -7.54
CA TYR A 137 -17.88 21.37 -7.70
C TYR A 137 -17.53 19.86 -7.65
N HIS A 138 -16.25 19.48 -7.77
CA HIS A 138 -15.78 18.11 -7.64
C HIS A 138 -15.41 17.72 -6.20
N GLN A 139 -14.99 18.67 -5.36
CA GLN A 139 -14.65 18.40 -3.97
C GLN A 139 -15.89 17.99 -3.18
N ASP A 140 -15.80 16.96 -2.34
CA ASP A 140 -16.91 16.44 -1.54
C ASP A 140 -18.18 16.16 -2.35
N TYR A 141 -18.03 15.75 -3.62
CA TYR A 141 -19.14 15.70 -4.57
C TYR A 141 -20.32 14.87 -4.07
N LEU A 142 -20.06 13.70 -3.46
CA LEU A 142 -21.12 12.81 -2.94
C LEU A 142 -21.67 13.26 -1.59
N GLN A 143 -20.99 14.17 -0.87
CA GLN A 143 -21.60 14.85 0.27
C GLN A 143 -22.63 15.88 -0.22
N LYS A 144 -22.26 16.64 -1.27
CA LYS A 144 -23.12 17.64 -1.92
C LYS A 144 -24.27 16.99 -2.71
N ASN A 145 -24.02 15.82 -3.29
CA ASN A 145 -24.95 15.09 -4.15
C ASN A 145 -25.07 13.61 -3.70
N PRO A 146 -25.86 13.29 -2.67
CA PRO A 146 -25.92 11.94 -2.10
C PRO A 146 -26.36 10.82 -3.05
N TYR A 147 -27.09 11.17 -4.11
CA TYR A 147 -27.54 10.24 -5.17
C TYR A 147 -26.70 10.36 -6.45
N GLY A 148 -25.54 11.01 -6.37
CA GLY A 148 -24.61 11.16 -7.47
C GLY A 148 -24.02 9.83 -7.93
N TYR A 149 -23.44 9.84 -9.13
CA TYR A 149 -22.77 8.67 -9.68
C TYR A 149 -21.61 8.22 -8.80
N CYS A 150 -21.53 6.92 -8.53
CA CYS A 150 -20.43 6.31 -7.79
C CYS A 150 -20.26 4.86 -8.24
N HIS A 151 -19.07 4.50 -8.73
CA HIS A 151 -18.76 3.11 -9.09
C HIS A 151 -18.35 2.26 -7.86
N VAL A 152 -17.95 2.90 -6.76
CA VAL A 152 -17.63 2.25 -5.49
C VAL A 152 -18.92 1.99 -4.71
N ASN A 153 -19.13 0.78 -4.21
CA ASN A 153 -20.30 0.48 -3.39
C ASN A 153 -20.09 0.98 -1.95
N LEU A 154 -20.41 2.25 -1.68
CA LEU A 154 -20.21 2.88 -0.37
C LEU A 154 -20.98 2.25 0.80
N ASN A 155 -21.91 1.32 0.53
CA ASN A 155 -22.67 0.58 1.53
C ASN A 155 -22.04 -0.79 1.86
N ALA A 156 -21.02 -1.21 1.12
CA ALA A 156 -20.30 -2.45 1.40
C ALA A 156 -19.31 -2.27 2.56
N ASN A 157 -19.03 -3.37 3.28
CA ASN A 157 -18.01 -3.38 4.32
C ASN A 157 -16.64 -3.70 3.71
N TYR A 158 -15.78 -2.69 3.61
CA TYR A 158 -14.40 -2.83 3.14
C TYR A 158 -13.37 -2.85 4.28
N GLY A 159 -13.80 -3.17 5.51
CA GLY A 159 -12.92 -3.26 6.66
C GLY A 159 -11.75 -4.24 6.43
N LEU A 160 -10.57 -3.87 6.93
CA LEU A 160 -9.39 -4.74 6.85
C LEU A 160 -9.60 -6.00 7.70
N THR A 161 -9.34 -7.14 7.07
CA THR A 161 -9.46 -8.47 7.68
C THR A 161 -8.25 -8.77 8.57
N SER A 162 -8.32 -9.84 9.35
CA SER A 162 -7.16 -10.34 10.10
C SER A 162 -5.99 -10.72 9.18
N LYS A 163 -6.27 -11.21 7.97
CA LYS A 163 -5.25 -11.51 6.96
C LYS A 163 -4.52 -10.24 6.52
N ASP A 164 -5.27 -9.16 6.24
CA ASP A 164 -4.72 -7.86 5.86
C ASP A 164 -3.76 -7.32 6.93
N LYS A 165 -4.15 -7.43 8.21
CA LYS A 165 -3.30 -7.01 9.34
C LYS A 165 -2.05 -7.86 9.50
N GLU A 166 -2.15 -9.17 9.30
CA GLU A 166 -1.00 -10.07 9.37
C GLU A 166 0.00 -9.79 8.24
N ILE A 167 -0.47 -9.47 7.04
CA ILE A 167 0.39 -9.04 5.91
C ILE A 167 1.20 -7.81 6.31
N ILE A 168 0.55 -6.76 6.86
CA ILE A 168 1.24 -5.54 7.30
C ILE A 168 2.30 -5.87 8.35
N LYS A 169 1.96 -6.71 9.33
CA LYS A 169 2.88 -7.12 10.40
C LYS A 169 4.09 -7.87 9.85
N GLN A 170 3.88 -8.79 8.90
CA GLN A 170 4.96 -9.53 8.24
C GLN A 170 5.88 -8.59 7.45
N LEU A 171 5.31 -7.69 6.65
CA LEU A 171 6.07 -6.70 5.88
C LEU A 171 6.92 -5.80 6.79
N ARG A 172 6.35 -5.32 7.91
CA ARG A 172 7.10 -4.49 8.86
C ARG A 172 8.25 -5.25 9.52
N LYS A 173 8.06 -6.52 9.85
CA LYS A 173 9.14 -7.36 10.37
C LYS A 173 10.23 -7.56 9.33
N GLU A 174 9.85 -7.85 8.08
CA GLU A 174 10.78 -8.00 6.97
C GLU A 174 11.63 -6.72 6.75
N LEU A 175 10.99 -5.56 6.75
CA LEU A 175 11.68 -4.27 6.62
C LEU A 175 12.55 -3.89 7.83
N SER A 176 12.34 -4.55 8.98
CA SER A 176 13.14 -4.38 10.18
C SER A 176 14.30 -5.36 10.31
N LEU A 177 14.46 -6.28 9.35
CA LEU A 177 15.56 -7.24 9.36
C LEU A 177 16.90 -6.51 9.27
N ASP A 178 17.86 -6.95 10.08
CA ASP A 178 19.25 -6.61 9.86
C ASP A 178 19.73 -7.18 8.51
N LYS A 179 20.78 -6.56 7.96
CA LYS A 179 21.32 -6.91 6.65
C LYS A 179 21.62 -8.41 6.52
N LEU A 180 22.28 -9.00 7.52
CA LEU A 180 22.64 -10.42 7.47
C LEU A 180 21.39 -11.30 7.38
N SER A 181 20.38 -11.02 8.19
CA SER A 181 19.13 -11.77 8.18
C SER A 181 18.36 -11.63 6.89
N TYR A 182 18.33 -10.42 6.31
CA TYR A 182 17.72 -10.21 5.00
C TYR A 182 18.42 -11.05 3.92
N GLU A 183 19.75 -11.00 3.86
CA GLU A 183 20.52 -11.78 2.88
C GLU A 183 20.31 -13.29 3.03
N VAL A 184 20.29 -13.80 4.26
CA VAL A 184 20.04 -15.24 4.52
C VAL A 184 18.62 -15.64 4.11
N LEU A 185 17.60 -14.87 4.51
CA LEU A 185 16.20 -15.24 4.30
C LEU A 185 15.69 -14.98 2.88
N LYS A 186 16.22 -13.95 2.19
CA LYS A 186 15.72 -13.50 0.89
C LYS A 186 16.64 -13.82 -0.27
N ASN A 187 17.94 -13.87 -0.03
CA ASN A 187 18.95 -14.05 -1.07
C ASN A 187 19.73 -15.38 -0.91
N SER A 188 19.26 -16.29 -0.04
CA SER A 188 19.87 -17.60 0.20
C SER A 188 21.35 -17.51 0.62
N ALA A 189 21.75 -16.43 1.28
CA ALA A 189 23.08 -16.33 1.87
C ALA A 189 23.23 -17.29 3.07
N THR A 190 24.46 -17.45 3.56
CA THR A 190 24.75 -18.23 4.76
C THR A 190 25.56 -17.36 5.71
N GLU A 191 25.14 -17.26 6.98
CA GLU A 191 25.94 -16.58 7.99
C GLU A 191 27.26 -17.32 8.26
N ALA A 192 28.28 -16.63 8.72
CA ALA A 192 29.58 -17.28 8.96
C ALA A 192 29.50 -18.26 10.16
N PRO A 193 30.20 -19.41 10.10
CA PRO A 193 30.18 -20.38 11.20
C PRO A 193 30.72 -19.77 12.49
N HIS A 194 30.15 -20.21 13.62
CA HIS A 194 30.48 -19.78 14.98
C HIS A 194 30.22 -18.29 15.30
N THR A 195 29.56 -17.55 14.40
CA THR A 195 29.27 -16.12 14.63
C THR A 195 27.90 -15.85 15.24
N SER A 196 26.94 -16.74 15.03
CA SER A 196 25.59 -16.59 15.57
C SER A 196 25.55 -16.82 17.07
N PHE A 197 24.79 -15.98 17.78
CA PHE A 197 24.53 -16.18 19.21
C PHE A 197 23.72 -17.46 19.49
N LEU A 198 22.98 -17.96 18.50
CA LEU A 198 22.17 -19.17 18.62
C LEU A 198 23.01 -20.44 18.75
N ASN A 199 24.27 -20.41 18.32
CA ASN A 199 25.23 -21.50 18.54
C ASN A 199 25.25 -21.91 20.01
N ASN A 200 25.30 -20.92 20.91
CA ASN A 200 25.39 -21.11 22.36
C ASN A 200 24.04 -20.99 23.10
N GLU A 201 22.91 -20.96 22.38
CA GLU A 201 21.57 -20.89 22.99
C GLU A 201 21.05 -22.30 23.33
N TYR A 202 20.69 -22.51 24.60
CA TYR A 202 20.20 -23.79 25.14
C TYR A 202 19.02 -23.63 26.11
N ARG A 203 18.43 -22.43 26.23
CA ARG A 203 17.23 -22.25 27.04
C ARG A 203 16.07 -23.07 26.47
N LYS A 204 15.20 -23.55 27.37
CA LYS A 204 13.98 -24.26 26.97
C LYS A 204 13.03 -23.30 26.22
N GLY A 205 12.58 -23.70 25.04
CA GLY A 205 11.69 -22.93 24.18
C GLY A 205 11.56 -23.52 22.78
N ILE A 206 11.08 -22.68 21.85
CA ILE A 206 10.95 -22.98 20.42
C ILE A 206 11.75 -21.96 19.61
N TYR A 207 12.35 -22.41 18.51
CA TYR A 207 12.93 -21.55 17.48
C TYR A 207 11.86 -21.31 16.41
N VAL A 208 11.62 -20.04 16.12
CA VAL A 208 10.58 -19.61 15.17
C VAL A 208 11.23 -18.97 13.95
N GLU A 209 10.54 -19.01 12.82
CA GLU A 209 10.89 -18.24 11.63
C GLU A 209 10.84 -16.74 11.96
N LYS A 210 11.85 -15.97 11.54
CA LYS A 210 12.07 -14.60 12.01
C LYS A 210 11.00 -13.62 11.52
N ILE A 211 10.39 -13.85 10.36
CA ILE A 211 9.38 -12.98 9.75
C ILE A 211 7.96 -13.38 10.21
N THR A 212 7.51 -14.58 9.88
CA THR A 212 6.16 -15.09 10.15
C THR A 212 5.96 -15.44 11.63
N GLY A 213 7.03 -15.84 12.34
CA GLY A 213 6.93 -16.40 13.68
C GLY A 213 6.43 -17.84 13.71
N GLU A 214 6.40 -18.52 12.55
CA GLU A 214 6.04 -19.94 12.47
C GLU A 214 7.03 -20.79 13.29
N PRO A 215 6.55 -21.69 14.17
CA PRO A 215 7.43 -22.60 14.89
C PRO A 215 8.17 -23.54 13.95
N LEU A 216 9.51 -23.54 14.02
CA LEU A 216 10.35 -24.40 13.19
C LEU A 216 10.93 -25.57 13.99
N PHE A 217 11.55 -25.29 15.14
CA PHE A 217 12.25 -26.30 15.94
C PHE A 217 11.96 -26.17 17.44
N SER A 218 12.03 -27.30 18.14
CA SER A 218 12.03 -27.32 19.61
C SER A 218 13.46 -27.30 20.15
N SER A 219 13.71 -26.57 21.23
CA SER A 219 14.97 -26.66 21.97
C SER A 219 15.32 -28.09 22.42
N SER A 220 14.32 -28.96 22.61
CA SER A 220 14.55 -30.36 22.97
C SER A 220 15.23 -31.18 21.88
N THR A 221 15.24 -30.69 20.64
CA THR A 221 15.90 -31.35 19.50
C THR A 221 17.21 -30.68 19.11
N LYS A 222 17.61 -29.59 19.79
CA LYS A 222 18.90 -28.93 19.54
C LYS A 222 20.02 -29.75 20.15
N PHE A 223 21.12 -29.90 19.42
CA PHE A 223 22.36 -30.49 19.89
C PHE A 223 23.55 -29.72 19.31
N ASP A 224 24.74 -29.91 19.87
CA ASP A 224 25.97 -29.34 19.33
C ASP A 224 26.58 -30.31 18.31
N ALA A 225 26.65 -29.88 17.05
CA ALA A 225 27.23 -30.66 15.96
C ALA A 225 28.71 -30.32 15.69
N GLY A 226 29.26 -29.27 16.32
CA GLY A 226 30.62 -28.79 16.09
C GLY A 226 30.86 -28.11 14.73
N CYS A 227 29.81 -27.86 13.94
CA CYS A 227 29.92 -27.26 12.60
C CYS A 227 29.80 -25.73 12.57
N GLY A 228 29.30 -25.11 13.64
CA GLY A 228 29.19 -23.65 13.77
C GLY A 228 27.84 -23.02 13.42
N TRP A 229 26.77 -23.82 13.30
CA TRP A 229 25.36 -23.38 13.22
C TRP A 229 24.45 -24.29 14.04
#